data_AF-A0A955CEF1-F1
#
_entry.id   AF-A0A955CEF1-F1
#
_cell.length_a   1.000
_cell.length_b   1.000
_cell.length_c   1.000
_cell.angle_alpha   90.00
_cell.angle_beta   90.00
_cell.angle_gamma   90.00
#
_symmetry.space_group_name_H-M   'P 1'
#
loop_
_entity.id
_entity.type
_entity.pdbx_description
1 polymer ?
#
loop_
_entity_poly.entity_id
_entity_poly.type
_entity_poly.pdbx_seq_one_letter_code
_entity_poly.pdbx_strand_id
1 'polypeptide(L)'
;MSGRFQGFVLRAARATVGFAFAALLVGSAYGQFVKDDPTVNERDARLLRSKATRAITSSSLGAEEKSVIDQYFTGFYFPAMSRNTDAALGSLARLREDLFRLYINRAVSPDVRNYLIGETIKDMGRKALGNYHPAVRYNAILVVANLDAEPAGRGSDSKPVPLEKATEILLRLVELDSANNVPIPSSLKIGALVGLERHTRYGIDPKFNDKLVEVANKVLGQTETPPDISRKVHAWMKCQAAALLVNRASAAADAAAHNAVMKLIADEDLKLDDRCQAARLLAKMHYAADPGGLSAGLDKLGLLALQVATAEHDEAAEVDRELLEGAEDFGGGRGGMGFSMGRGGFGELGAEEETGPRYEKRRFLRYVNSVVDAVNAVNPALSPEDQQRAQTLLEAMKPAVNVVSDRKALDVDVLAAVMQMRDAVKNAVAAWNPDAAAPAEENVEDAFGQ
;
A
#
# COMPACT_ATOMS: atom_id res chain seq x y z
N MET A 1 55.67 -13.43 -46.23
CA MET A 1 55.51 -12.31 -45.29
C MET A 1 54.46 -12.72 -44.28
N SER A 2 54.91 -13.03 -43.06
CA SER A 2 54.12 -13.62 -41.98
C SER A 2 54.26 -12.78 -40.71
N GLY A 3 53.21 -12.81 -39.90
CA GLY A 3 53.17 -12.34 -38.52
C GLY A 3 52.37 -11.05 -38.35
N ARG A 4 51.61 -10.86 -37.27
CA ARG A 4 51.27 -11.72 -36.12
C ARG A 4 50.13 -10.99 -35.40
N PHE A 5 49.01 -11.68 -35.19
CA PHE A 5 47.92 -11.29 -34.31
C PHE A 5 48.34 -11.62 -32.86
N GLN A 6 48.32 -10.65 -31.94
CA GLN A 6 48.28 -10.92 -30.49
C GLN A 6 47.96 -9.64 -29.70
N GLY A 7 46.96 -9.71 -28.82
CA GLY A 7 46.93 -8.91 -27.59
C GLY A 7 45.69 -8.06 -27.31
N PHE A 8 44.51 -8.67 -27.12
CA PHE A 8 43.42 -8.01 -26.38
C PHE A 8 42.51 -9.01 -25.66
N VAL A 9 43.04 -9.71 -24.64
CA VAL A 9 42.26 -10.44 -23.63
C VAL A 9 42.99 -10.33 -22.30
N LEU A 10 42.62 -9.38 -21.43
CA LEU A 10 42.73 -9.49 -19.96
C LEU A 10 42.17 -8.23 -19.24
N ARG A 11 40.85 -8.04 -19.18
CA ARG A 11 40.19 -7.17 -18.19
C ARG A 11 38.79 -7.66 -17.85
N ALA A 12 38.69 -8.83 -17.21
CA ALA A 12 37.44 -9.31 -16.62
C ALA A 12 37.75 -10.30 -15.48
N ALA A 13 38.24 -9.81 -14.34
CA ALA A 13 38.40 -10.63 -13.13
C ALA A 13 38.66 -9.77 -11.86
N ARG A 14 37.84 -8.78 -11.53
CA ARG A 14 37.84 -8.13 -10.19
C ARG A 14 36.48 -7.49 -9.87
N ALA A 15 35.44 -8.28 -9.60
CA ALA A 15 34.20 -7.78 -8.98
C ALA A 15 33.32 -8.88 -8.32
N THR A 16 33.89 -9.96 -7.80
CA THR A 16 33.05 -11.10 -7.31
C THR A 16 33.56 -11.74 -6.02
N VAL A 17 33.94 -10.93 -5.02
CA VAL A 17 34.21 -11.42 -3.64
C VAL A 17 33.58 -10.54 -2.54
N GLY A 18 32.84 -9.48 -2.89
CA GLY A 18 32.37 -8.47 -1.92
C GLY A 18 30.95 -8.62 -1.37
N PHE A 19 30.15 -9.62 -1.75
CA PHE A 19 28.72 -9.66 -1.41
C PHE A 19 28.30 -10.72 -0.38
N ALA A 20 29.16 -11.68 -0.05
CA ALA A 20 28.81 -12.74 0.91
C ALA A 20 29.02 -12.35 2.39
N PHE A 21 29.74 -11.27 2.70
CA PHE A 21 30.00 -10.82 4.08
C PHE A 21 28.97 -9.82 4.63
N ALA A 22 28.16 -9.19 3.77
CA ALA A 22 27.14 -8.23 4.22
C ALA A 22 25.91 -8.90 4.85
N ALA A 23 25.51 -10.09 4.38
CA ALA A 23 24.32 -10.78 4.89
C ALA A 23 24.48 -11.36 6.32
N LEU A 24 25.71 -11.70 6.73
CA LEU A 24 25.99 -12.23 8.08
C LEU A 24 26.20 -11.14 9.16
N LEU A 25 26.43 -9.89 8.76
CA LEU A 25 26.63 -8.78 9.71
C LEU A 25 25.33 -8.03 10.07
N VAL A 26 24.26 -8.17 9.28
CA VAL A 26 22.96 -7.54 9.60
C VAL A 26 22.24 -8.27 10.75
N GLY A 27 22.46 -9.59 10.89
CA GLY A 27 21.84 -10.37 11.97
C GLY A 27 22.44 -10.15 13.36
N SER A 28 23.71 -9.77 13.47
CA SER A 28 24.42 -9.69 14.76
C SER A 28 24.38 -8.32 15.44
N ALA A 29 24.07 -7.25 14.71
CA ALA A 29 24.02 -5.89 15.30
C ALA A 29 22.69 -5.55 16.01
N TYR A 30 21.59 -6.24 15.69
CA TYR A 30 20.28 -6.01 16.34
C TYR A 30 20.09 -6.75 17.67
N GLY A 31 21.07 -7.57 18.09
CA GLY A 31 21.09 -8.24 19.40
C GLY A 31 21.48 -7.33 20.57
N GLN A 32 21.55 -6.00 20.37
CA GLN A 32 21.78 -5.05 21.46
C GLN A 32 20.58 -5.06 22.41
N PHE A 33 20.86 -5.26 23.71
CA PHE A 33 19.92 -5.27 24.84
C PHE A 33 18.63 -4.49 24.58
N VAL A 34 17.62 -5.23 24.10
CA VAL A 34 16.28 -4.70 23.87
C VAL A 34 15.73 -4.30 25.24
N LYS A 35 15.28 -3.05 25.36
CA LYS A 35 14.69 -2.57 26.61
C LYS A 35 13.35 -3.27 26.84
N ASP A 36 13.19 -3.84 28.03
CA ASP A 36 11.89 -4.22 28.58
C ASP A 36 11.60 -3.27 29.75
N ASP A 37 10.39 -2.74 29.83
CA ASP A 37 10.00 -1.99 31.01
C ASP A 37 9.65 -2.97 32.15
N PRO A 38 10.04 -2.67 33.41
CA PRO A 38 9.68 -3.51 34.55
C PRO A 38 8.17 -3.55 34.74
N THR A 39 7.62 -4.73 35.03
CA THR A 39 6.17 -4.91 35.23
C THR A 39 5.86 -5.28 36.68
N VAL A 40 4.78 -4.73 37.24
CA VAL A 40 4.20 -5.23 38.50
C VAL A 40 3.72 -6.68 38.34
N ASN A 41 3.61 -7.42 39.46
CA ASN A 41 3.11 -8.79 39.49
C ASN A 41 1.72 -8.91 38.84
N GLU A 42 1.50 -9.96 38.04
CA GLU A 42 0.23 -10.20 37.33
C GLU A 42 -0.99 -10.31 38.26
N ARG A 43 -0.79 -10.82 39.50
CA ARG A 43 -1.86 -10.90 40.50
C ARG A 43 -2.37 -9.51 40.87
N ASP A 44 -1.46 -8.58 41.13
CA ASP A 44 -1.79 -7.20 41.49
C ASP A 44 -2.39 -6.46 40.30
N ALA A 45 -1.88 -6.73 39.09
CA ALA A 45 -2.44 -6.21 37.85
C ALA A 45 -3.90 -6.60 37.63
N ARG A 46 -4.30 -7.84 37.97
CA ARG A 46 -5.71 -8.27 37.89
C ARG A 46 -6.61 -7.49 38.84
N LEU A 47 -6.13 -7.21 40.06
CA LEU A 47 -6.87 -6.39 41.03
C LEU A 47 -6.97 -4.93 40.58
N LEU A 48 -5.86 -4.38 40.06
CA LEU A 48 -5.80 -3.02 39.53
C LEU A 48 -6.68 -2.83 38.29
N ARG A 49 -6.79 -3.85 37.41
CA ARG A 49 -7.62 -3.77 36.21
C ARG A 49 -9.07 -3.42 36.53
N SER A 50 -9.67 -4.07 37.53
CA SER A 50 -11.06 -3.79 37.93
C SER A 50 -11.22 -2.35 38.44
N LYS A 51 -10.24 -1.86 39.21
CA LYS A 51 -10.22 -0.47 39.70
C LYS A 51 -10.02 0.53 38.56
N ALA A 52 -9.11 0.27 37.64
CA ALA A 52 -8.83 1.11 36.48
C ALA A 52 -10.04 1.21 35.56
N THR A 53 -10.74 0.10 35.29
CA THR A 53 -12.00 0.15 34.53
C THR A 53 -13.04 1.04 35.20
N ARG A 54 -13.18 0.97 36.53
CA ARG A 54 -14.09 1.87 37.27
C ARG A 54 -13.66 3.34 37.16
N ALA A 55 -12.37 3.62 37.33
CA ALA A 55 -11.80 4.96 37.20
C ALA A 55 -12.02 5.54 35.80
N ILE A 56 -11.86 4.74 34.74
CA ILE A 56 -12.11 5.15 33.35
C ILE A 56 -13.56 5.55 33.11
N THR A 57 -14.50 4.82 33.72
CA THR A 57 -15.94 5.12 33.61
C THR A 57 -16.42 6.17 34.60
N SER A 58 -15.52 6.78 35.39
CA SER A 58 -15.87 7.86 36.30
C SER A 58 -16.34 9.09 35.54
N SER A 59 -17.25 9.86 36.15
CA SER A 59 -17.74 11.14 35.62
C SER A 59 -16.72 12.27 35.78
N SER A 60 -15.69 12.10 36.61
CA SER A 60 -14.65 13.12 36.85
C SER A 60 -13.28 12.48 37.10
N LEU A 61 -12.21 13.25 36.87
CA LEU A 61 -10.83 12.84 37.13
C LEU A 61 -10.34 13.40 38.47
N GLY A 62 -10.54 12.65 39.55
CA GLY A 62 -9.98 12.96 40.87
C GLY A 62 -8.56 12.43 41.04
N ALA A 63 -7.95 12.75 42.19
CA ALA A 63 -6.61 12.29 42.55
C ALA A 63 -6.55 10.75 42.70
N GLU A 64 -7.63 10.14 43.21
CA GLU A 64 -7.71 8.68 43.35
C GLU A 64 -7.78 7.99 42.00
N GLU A 65 -8.66 8.44 41.09
CA GLU A 65 -8.78 7.89 39.73
C GLU A 65 -7.45 7.99 38.99
N LYS A 66 -6.80 9.16 39.07
CA LYS A 66 -5.48 9.39 38.47
C LYS A 66 -4.44 8.39 39.00
N SER A 67 -4.34 8.24 40.32
CA SER A 67 -3.42 7.29 40.94
C SER A 67 -3.69 5.84 40.50
N VAL A 68 -4.95 5.43 40.39
CA VAL A 68 -5.32 4.08 39.94
C VAL A 68 -4.98 3.87 38.47
N ILE A 69 -5.24 4.87 37.62
CA ILE A 69 -4.87 4.86 36.20
C ILE A 69 -3.36 4.72 36.07
N ASP A 70 -2.57 5.53 36.79
CA ASP A 70 -1.11 5.48 36.73
C ASP A 70 -0.56 4.13 37.18
N GLN A 71 -1.05 3.60 38.32
CA GLN A 71 -0.60 2.29 38.82
C GLN A 71 -0.90 1.16 37.83
N TYR A 72 -2.06 1.17 37.19
CA TYR A 72 -2.42 0.12 36.24
C TYR A 72 -1.72 0.28 34.88
N PHE A 73 -1.83 1.46 34.25
CA PHE A 73 -1.32 1.66 32.90
C PHE A 73 0.20 1.75 32.89
N THR A 74 0.77 2.64 33.69
CA THR A 74 2.23 2.86 33.73
C THR A 74 2.94 1.74 34.47
N GLY A 75 2.32 1.14 35.49
CA GLY A 75 2.92 0.03 36.26
C GLY A 75 2.79 -1.36 35.63
N PHE A 76 1.79 -1.58 34.77
CA PHE A 76 1.54 -2.91 34.21
C PHE A 76 1.19 -2.91 32.72
N TYR A 77 0.14 -2.20 32.30
CA TYR A 77 -0.43 -2.37 30.97
C TYR A 77 0.54 -1.98 29.85
N PHE A 78 1.15 -0.80 29.97
CA PHE A 78 2.15 -0.31 29.03
C PHE A 78 3.46 -1.09 29.09
N PRO A 79 4.01 -1.45 30.28
CA PRO A 79 5.15 -2.37 30.34
C PRO A 79 4.89 -3.74 29.71
N ALA A 80 3.68 -4.29 29.83
CA ALA A 80 3.31 -5.54 29.17
C ALA A 80 3.39 -5.45 27.64
N MET A 81 3.21 -4.25 27.06
CA MET A 81 3.39 -3.99 25.63
C MET A 81 4.86 -3.85 25.19
N SER A 82 5.84 -3.81 26.11
CA SER A 82 7.26 -3.83 25.76
C SER A 82 7.93 -5.19 25.79
N ARG A 83 7.29 -6.20 26.41
CA ARG A 83 7.89 -7.52 26.61
C ARG A 83 8.27 -8.16 25.27
N ASN A 84 9.49 -8.69 25.19
CA ASN A 84 10.07 -9.28 24.00
C ASN A 84 9.94 -10.82 23.88
N THR A 85 9.17 -11.47 24.75
CA THR A 85 8.94 -12.93 24.65
C THR A 85 7.94 -13.26 23.53
N ASP A 86 8.08 -14.41 22.87
CA ASP A 86 7.21 -14.80 21.74
C ASP A 86 5.71 -14.70 22.07
N ALA A 87 5.32 -15.19 23.24
CA ALA A 87 3.93 -15.11 23.72
C ALA A 87 3.47 -13.65 23.93
N ALA A 88 4.35 -12.78 24.43
CA ALA A 88 4.03 -11.37 24.61
C ALA A 88 3.92 -10.64 23.26
N LEU A 89 4.86 -10.90 22.34
CA LEU A 89 4.84 -10.35 20.98
C LEU A 89 3.57 -10.76 20.22
N GLY A 90 3.16 -12.03 20.33
CA GLY A 90 1.90 -12.52 19.78
C GLY A 90 0.65 -11.87 20.36
N SER A 91 0.75 -11.25 21.54
CA SER A 91 -0.38 -10.59 22.22
C SER A 91 -0.50 -9.08 21.93
N LEU A 92 0.48 -8.47 21.25
CA LEU A 92 0.54 -7.02 21.04
C LEU A 92 -0.69 -6.47 20.31
N ALA A 93 -1.17 -7.17 19.28
CA ALA A 93 -2.37 -6.76 18.52
C ALA A 93 -3.61 -6.71 19.42
N ARG A 94 -3.81 -7.74 20.26
CA ARG A 94 -4.92 -7.80 21.23
C ARG A 94 -4.80 -6.69 22.27
N LEU A 95 -3.60 -6.46 22.80
CA LEU A 95 -3.36 -5.38 23.76
C LEU A 95 -3.66 -4.01 23.15
N ARG A 96 -3.25 -3.76 21.91
CA ARG A 96 -3.62 -2.53 21.19
C ARG A 96 -5.13 -2.39 21.04
N GLU A 97 -5.83 -3.43 20.61
CA GLU A 97 -7.30 -3.40 20.46
C GLU A 97 -8.00 -3.14 21.80
N ASP A 98 -7.61 -3.87 22.86
CA ASP A 98 -8.18 -3.70 24.19
C ASP A 98 -7.94 -2.28 24.75
N LEU A 99 -6.81 -1.66 24.42
CA LEU A 99 -6.53 -0.26 24.82
C LEU A 99 -7.61 0.69 24.33
N PHE A 100 -7.96 0.61 23.04
CA PHE A 100 -8.98 1.47 22.47
C PHE A 100 -10.39 1.03 22.87
N ARG A 101 -10.69 -0.26 22.74
CA ARG A 101 -12.03 -0.82 22.93
C ARG A 101 -12.50 -0.79 24.37
N LEU A 102 -11.64 -1.16 25.32
CA LEU A 102 -12.01 -1.31 26.72
C LEU A 102 -11.74 -0.06 27.56
N TYR A 103 -10.81 0.80 27.12
CA TYR A 103 -10.33 1.92 27.93
C TYR A 103 -10.56 3.28 27.27
N ILE A 104 -9.82 3.64 26.20
CA ILE A 104 -9.88 5.00 25.62
C ILE A 104 -11.30 5.35 25.13
N ASN A 105 -11.93 4.49 24.32
CA ASN A 105 -13.25 4.76 23.74
C ASN A 105 -14.41 4.51 24.73
N ARG A 106 -14.09 4.03 25.93
CA ARG A 106 -15.05 3.76 27.02
C ARG A 106 -14.99 4.82 28.12
N ALA A 107 -13.98 5.69 28.10
CA ALA A 107 -13.88 6.81 29.03
C ALA A 107 -15.12 7.71 28.92
N VAL A 108 -15.82 7.91 30.03
CA VAL A 108 -17.08 8.69 30.06
C VAL A 108 -16.77 10.18 30.14
N SER A 109 -15.85 10.56 31.01
CA SER A 109 -15.40 11.95 31.16
C SER A 109 -14.35 12.32 30.11
N PRO A 110 -14.47 13.48 29.44
CA PRO A 110 -13.42 14.01 28.58
C PRO A 110 -12.07 14.16 29.30
N ASP A 111 -12.05 14.55 30.58
CA ASP A 111 -10.82 14.73 31.36
C ASP A 111 -10.08 13.40 31.56
N VAL A 112 -10.83 12.36 31.92
CA VAL A 112 -10.29 11.00 32.09
C VAL A 112 -9.75 10.48 30.75
N ARG A 113 -10.48 10.70 29.65
CA ARG A 113 -10.02 10.32 28.30
C ARG A 113 -8.73 11.03 27.92
N ASN A 114 -8.71 12.35 28.06
CA ASN A 114 -7.57 13.19 27.71
C ASN A 114 -6.34 12.85 28.55
N TYR A 115 -6.53 12.55 29.82
CA TYR A 115 -5.46 12.07 30.69
C TYR A 115 -4.87 10.74 30.22
N LEU A 116 -5.72 9.75 29.95
CA LEU A 116 -5.28 8.44 29.45
C LEU A 116 -4.59 8.54 28.08
N ILE A 117 -5.11 9.37 27.16
CA ILE A 117 -4.46 9.68 25.89
C ILE A 117 -3.07 10.30 26.12
N GLY A 118 -2.96 11.25 27.06
CA GLY A 118 -1.71 11.91 27.43
C GLY A 118 -0.62 10.93 27.91
N GLU A 119 -0.98 9.99 28.78
CA GLU A 119 -0.02 8.96 29.22
C GLU A 119 0.27 7.95 28.10
N THR A 120 -0.72 7.61 27.27
CA THR A 120 -0.54 6.70 26.13
C THR A 120 0.43 7.27 25.09
N ILE A 121 0.25 8.54 24.66
CA ILE A 121 1.13 9.17 23.66
C ILE A 121 2.57 9.30 24.18
N LYS A 122 2.73 9.64 25.47
CA LYS A 122 4.04 9.75 26.12
C LYS A 122 4.76 8.40 26.13
N ASP A 123 4.06 7.34 26.53
CA ASP A 123 4.66 6.02 26.67
C ASP A 123 4.91 5.33 25.31
N MET A 124 3.91 5.33 24.42
CA MET A 124 4.05 4.75 23.09
C MET A 124 5.03 5.53 22.21
N GLY A 125 5.07 6.86 22.33
CA GLY A 125 6.06 7.69 21.65
C GLY A 125 7.49 7.33 22.05
N ARG A 126 7.73 7.17 23.36
CA ARG A 126 9.02 6.69 23.89
C ARG A 126 9.37 5.30 23.37
N LYS A 127 8.40 4.38 23.28
CA LYS A 127 8.62 3.03 22.75
C LYS A 127 8.94 3.05 21.26
N ALA A 128 8.20 3.79 20.45
CA ALA A 128 8.41 3.90 19.00
C ALA A 128 9.82 4.42 18.65
N LEU A 129 10.28 5.45 19.37
CA LEU A 129 11.58 6.11 19.15
C LEU A 129 12.74 5.52 20.00
N GLY A 130 12.46 4.52 20.81
CA GLY A 130 13.42 3.92 21.74
C GLY A 130 14.05 2.63 21.24
N ASN A 131 15.00 2.10 22.03
CA ASN A 131 15.65 0.80 21.77
C ASN A 131 14.78 -0.38 22.24
N TYR A 132 13.62 -0.56 21.60
CA TYR A 132 12.69 -1.66 21.86
C TYR A 132 12.68 -2.68 20.71
N HIS A 133 12.08 -3.85 20.94
CA HIS A 133 11.92 -4.87 19.91
C HIS A 133 11.18 -4.27 18.70
N PRO A 134 11.56 -4.58 17.43
CA PRO A 134 10.92 -4.00 16.26
C PRO A 134 9.38 -4.15 16.25
N ALA A 135 8.86 -5.31 16.66
CA ALA A 135 7.41 -5.53 16.77
C ALA A 135 6.74 -4.64 17.85
N VAL A 136 7.43 -4.38 18.97
CA VAL A 136 6.96 -3.45 20.02
C VAL A 136 6.94 -2.03 19.48
N ARG A 137 8.02 -1.60 18.81
CA ARG A 137 8.10 -0.27 18.19
C ARG A 137 6.99 -0.07 17.16
N TYR A 138 6.80 -1.05 16.27
CA TYR A 138 5.75 -1.02 15.26
C TYR A 138 4.36 -0.97 15.89
N ASN A 139 4.09 -1.79 16.91
CA ASN A 139 2.81 -1.75 17.63
C ASN A 139 2.58 -0.39 18.30
N ALA A 140 3.60 0.22 18.90
CA ALA A 140 3.52 1.53 19.50
C ALA A 140 3.17 2.61 18.46
N ILE A 141 3.75 2.55 17.25
CA ILE A 141 3.40 3.45 16.13
C ILE A 141 1.93 3.30 15.76
N LEU A 142 1.41 2.07 15.67
CA LEU A 142 -0.01 1.83 15.36
C LEU A 142 -0.94 2.34 16.48
N VAL A 143 -0.51 2.29 17.74
CA VAL A 143 -1.25 2.93 18.83
C VAL A 143 -1.25 4.45 18.64
N VAL A 144 -0.08 5.06 18.44
CA VAL A 144 0.06 6.51 18.22
C VAL A 144 -0.82 6.98 17.06
N ALA A 145 -0.82 6.27 15.94
CA ALA A 145 -1.61 6.55 14.74
C ALA A 145 -3.14 6.51 14.95
N ASN A 146 -3.60 5.82 15.98
CA ASN A 146 -5.03 5.68 16.29
C ASN A 146 -5.48 6.63 17.40
N LEU A 147 -4.59 7.46 17.95
CA LEU A 147 -4.97 8.44 18.98
C LEU A 147 -5.65 9.65 18.33
N ASP A 148 -6.83 9.98 18.84
CA ASP A 148 -7.63 11.12 18.40
C ASP A 148 -7.79 12.12 19.55
N ALA A 149 -7.67 13.41 19.24
CA ALA A 149 -8.06 14.48 20.13
C ALA A 149 -9.57 14.46 20.38
N GLU A 150 -10.37 14.20 19.34
CA GLU A 150 -11.82 14.01 19.42
C GLU A 150 -12.24 12.70 18.76
N PRO A 151 -12.92 11.78 19.47
CA PRO A 151 -13.37 10.53 18.88
C PRO A 151 -14.48 10.79 17.87
N ALA A 152 -14.69 9.84 16.95
CA ALA A 152 -15.90 9.82 16.15
C ALA A 152 -17.12 9.74 17.09
N GLY A 153 -18.03 10.70 16.99
CA GLY A 153 -19.22 10.72 17.83
C GLY A 153 -20.12 9.51 17.55
N ARG A 154 -20.74 8.97 18.60
CA ARG A 154 -21.63 7.81 18.47
C ARG A 154 -22.90 8.22 17.74
N GLY A 155 -23.03 7.79 16.48
CA GLY A 155 -24.19 8.10 15.66
C GLY A 155 -24.22 9.51 15.09
N SER A 156 -23.12 10.27 15.20
CA SER A 156 -22.96 11.54 14.48
C SER A 156 -21.95 11.36 13.34
N ASP A 157 -22.18 12.07 12.23
CA ASP A 157 -21.28 12.10 11.08
C ASP A 157 -19.97 12.89 11.35
N SER A 158 -19.71 13.23 12.61
CA SER A 158 -18.47 13.87 13.05
C SER A 158 -17.30 12.93 12.84
N LYS A 159 -16.41 13.29 11.91
CA LYS A 159 -15.13 12.60 11.69
C LYS A 159 -14.25 12.74 12.94
N PRO A 160 -13.45 11.72 13.28
CA PRO A 160 -12.49 11.85 14.38
C PRO A 160 -11.44 12.93 14.05
N VAL A 161 -10.96 13.63 15.07
CA VAL A 161 -9.88 14.62 14.93
C VAL A 161 -8.58 13.99 15.43
N PRO A 162 -7.60 13.72 14.55
CA PRO A 162 -6.34 13.10 14.96
C PRO A 162 -5.59 13.92 16.02
N LEU A 163 -4.88 13.23 16.93
CA LEU A 163 -4.08 13.91 17.93
C LEU A 163 -2.86 14.59 17.30
N GLU A 164 -2.69 15.90 17.51
CA GLU A 164 -1.57 16.68 16.95
C GLU A 164 -0.19 16.12 17.33
N LYS A 165 0.01 15.79 18.61
CA LYS A 165 1.27 15.18 19.10
C LYS A 165 1.55 13.83 18.45
N ALA A 166 0.52 13.09 18.07
CA ALA A 166 0.70 11.85 17.32
C ALA A 166 1.18 12.15 15.90
N THR A 167 0.59 13.12 15.21
CA THR A 167 1.05 13.58 13.88
C THR A 167 2.53 13.97 13.90
N GLU A 168 2.96 14.74 14.90
CA GLU A 168 4.36 15.15 15.07
C GLU A 168 5.31 13.94 15.17
N ILE A 169 4.95 12.94 16.00
CA ILE A 169 5.76 11.72 16.16
C ILE A 169 5.82 10.91 14.86
N LEU A 170 4.70 10.78 14.14
CA LEU A 170 4.65 10.02 12.89
C LEU A 170 5.49 10.70 11.80
N LEU A 171 5.41 12.02 11.65
CA LEU A 171 6.27 12.77 10.72
C LEU A 171 7.74 12.55 11.02
N ARG A 172 8.11 12.67 12.30
CA ARG A 172 9.49 12.45 12.77
C ARG A 172 10.00 11.04 12.48
N LEU A 173 9.15 10.01 12.58
CA LEU A 173 9.52 8.63 12.29
C LEU A 173 9.82 8.38 10.80
N VAL A 174 9.13 9.06 9.89
CA VAL A 174 9.42 8.94 8.45
C VAL A 174 10.67 9.74 8.08
N GLU A 175 10.83 10.92 8.68
CA GLU A 175 11.94 11.84 8.41
C GLU A 175 13.30 11.27 8.82
N LEU A 176 13.38 10.74 10.06
CA LEU A 176 14.65 10.36 10.66
C LEU A 176 15.13 8.97 10.21
N ASP A 177 16.45 8.81 10.12
CA ASP A 177 17.09 7.51 9.89
C ASP A 177 17.50 6.82 11.20
N SER A 178 17.64 7.59 12.28
CA SER A 178 17.84 7.08 13.64
C SER A 178 17.23 8.01 14.69
N ALA A 179 16.89 7.44 15.85
CA ALA A 179 16.46 8.17 17.03
C ALA A 179 17.18 7.61 18.26
N ASN A 180 17.81 8.48 19.06
CA ASN A 180 18.59 8.07 20.24
C ASN A 180 19.67 7.01 19.95
N ASN A 181 20.38 7.16 18.82
CA ASN A 181 21.36 6.20 18.31
C ASN A 181 20.79 4.81 17.93
N VAL A 182 19.45 4.70 17.82
CA VAL A 182 18.78 3.48 17.36
C VAL A 182 18.29 3.70 15.93
N PRO A 183 18.69 2.86 14.96
CA PRO A 183 18.17 2.94 13.60
C PRO A 183 16.64 2.86 13.56
N ILE A 184 16.05 3.58 12.60
CA ILE A 184 14.63 3.48 12.27
C ILE A 184 14.52 2.63 11.00
N PRO A 185 14.22 1.32 11.12
CA PRO A 185 14.05 0.48 9.94
C PRO A 185 12.81 0.88 9.14
N SER A 186 12.78 0.49 7.87
CA SER A 186 11.71 0.82 6.93
C SER A 186 10.34 0.32 7.41
N SER A 187 10.29 -0.78 8.17
CA SER A 187 9.05 -1.27 8.80
C SER A 187 8.38 -0.23 9.71
N LEU A 188 9.15 0.58 10.44
CA LEU A 188 8.62 1.66 11.27
C LEU A 188 8.16 2.85 10.43
N LYS A 189 8.92 3.19 9.38
CA LYS A 189 8.51 4.24 8.42
C LYS A 189 7.20 3.87 7.73
N ILE A 190 7.01 2.60 7.36
CA ILE A 190 5.75 2.06 6.82
C ILE A 190 4.61 2.26 7.82
N GLY A 191 4.79 1.84 9.07
CA GLY A 191 3.77 2.03 10.12
C GLY A 191 3.40 3.51 10.30
N ALA A 192 4.39 4.40 10.23
CA ALA A 192 4.18 5.84 10.33
C ALA A 192 3.42 6.41 9.12
N LEU A 193 3.73 5.97 7.89
CA LEU A 193 2.99 6.34 6.68
C LEU A 193 1.53 5.90 6.75
N VAL A 194 1.25 4.69 7.26
CA VAL A 194 -0.15 4.23 7.48
C VAL A 194 -0.89 5.15 8.44
N GLY A 195 -0.25 5.56 9.53
CA GLY A 195 -0.85 6.50 10.47
C GLY A 195 -1.08 7.89 9.88
N LEU A 196 -0.12 8.41 9.12
CA LEU A 196 -0.24 9.70 8.44
C LEU A 196 -1.32 9.68 7.35
N GLU A 197 -1.52 8.56 6.65
CA GLU A 197 -2.62 8.42 5.68
C GLU A 197 -3.97 8.60 6.36
N ARG A 198 -4.16 7.92 7.50
CA ARG A 198 -5.36 8.08 8.33
C ARG A 198 -5.53 9.53 8.78
N HIS A 199 -4.48 10.15 9.30
CA HIS A 199 -4.53 11.51 9.84
C HIS A 199 -4.88 12.52 8.74
N THR A 200 -4.21 12.47 7.59
CA THR A 200 -4.46 13.37 6.45
C THR A 200 -5.87 13.20 5.88
N ARG A 201 -6.43 11.99 5.88
CA ARG A 201 -7.82 11.74 5.45
C ARG A 201 -8.86 12.39 6.36
N TYR A 202 -8.58 12.50 7.65
CA TYR A 202 -9.47 13.19 8.61
C TYR A 202 -9.19 14.68 8.73
N GLY A 203 -8.03 15.13 8.26
CA GLY A 203 -7.54 16.49 8.41
C GLY A 203 -6.47 16.56 9.50
N ILE A 204 -5.39 17.27 9.21
CA ILE A 204 -4.31 17.58 10.16
C ILE A 204 -4.29 19.08 10.45
N ASP A 205 -3.70 19.46 11.57
CA ASP A 205 -3.42 20.86 11.87
C ASP A 205 -2.55 21.47 10.74
N PRO A 206 -2.95 22.61 10.15
CA PRO A 206 -2.23 23.27 9.07
C PRO A 206 -0.75 23.53 9.35
N LYS A 207 -0.33 23.66 10.62
CA LYS A 207 1.09 23.86 10.97
C LYS A 207 2.00 22.70 10.54
N PHE A 208 1.43 21.52 10.28
CA PHE A 208 2.17 20.34 9.83
C PHE A 208 2.22 20.20 8.30
N ASN A 209 1.53 21.06 7.54
CA ASN A 209 1.42 20.92 6.08
C ASN A 209 2.78 20.94 5.38
N ASP A 210 3.63 21.93 5.68
CA ASP A 210 4.94 22.06 5.04
C ASP A 210 5.82 20.84 5.35
N LYS A 211 5.79 20.38 6.61
CA LYS A 211 6.57 19.21 7.02
C LYS A 211 6.05 17.91 6.39
N LEU A 212 4.73 17.77 6.24
CA LEU A 212 4.13 16.64 5.53
C LEU A 212 4.59 16.61 4.06
N VAL A 213 4.59 17.77 3.40
CA VAL A 213 5.03 17.89 2.00
C VAL A 213 6.51 17.52 1.87
N GLU A 214 7.37 18.02 2.76
CA GLU A 214 8.79 17.69 2.80
C GLU A 214 9.02 16.18 2.97
N VAL A 215 8.35 15.56 3.96
CA VAL A 215 8.47 14.13 4.26
C VAL A 215 7.96 13.27 3.10
N ALA A 216 6.81 13.60 2.53
CA ALA A 216 6.25 12.87 1.39
C ALA A 216 7.18 12.97 0.17
N ASN A 217 7.69 14.16 -0.14
CA ASN A 217 8.64 14.36 -1.24
C ASN A 217 9.96 13.64 -1.02
N LYS A 218 10.44 13.54 0.23
CA LYS A 218 11.62 12.73 0.56
C LYS A 218 11.41 11.26 0.18
N VAL A 219 10.26 10.67 0.51
CA VAL A 219 9.93 9.27 0.13
C VAL A 219 9.75 9.13 -1.38
N LEU A 220 9.05 10.07 -2.05
CA LEU A 220 8.87 10.07 -3.51
C LEU A 220 10.17 10.29 -4.29
N GLY A 221 11.17 10.90 -3.67
CA GLY A 221 12.50 11.15 -4.22
C GLY A 221 13.46 9.98 -4.08
N GLN A 222 13.12 8.94 -3.31
CA GLN A 222 13.96 7.76 -3.15
C GLN A 222 13.96 6.93 -4.44
N THR A 223 15.10 6.90 -5.12
CA THR A 223 15.33 6.08 -6.32
C THR A 223 15.76 4.67 -5.94
N GLU A 224 16.65 4.54 -4.97
CA GLU A 224 17.14 3.25 -4.50
C GLU A 224 16.16 2.60 -3.52
N THR A 225 15.95 1.30 -3.69
CA THR A 225 15.14 0.50 -2.75
C THR A 225 15.96 0.30 -1.46
N PRO A 226 15.43 0.68 -0.28
CA PRO A 226 16.13 0.44 0.98
C PRO A 226 16.44 -1.06 1.17
N PRO A 227 17.61 -1.40 1.73
CA PRO A 227 18.11 -2.78 1.76
C PRO A 227 17.27 -3.72 2.63
N ASP A 228 16.44 -3.19 3.53
CA ASP A 228 15.61 -3.96 4.45
C ASP A 228 14.18 -4.22 3.94
N ILE A 229 13.84 -3.78 2.72
CA ILE A 229 12.53 -4.01 2.09
C ILE A 229 12.64 -4.42 0.62
N SER A 230 11.58 -5.03 0.08
CA SER A 230 11.51 -5.36 -1.34
C SER A 230 11.15 -4.15 -2.19
N ARG A 231 11.47 -4.21 -3.51
CA ARG A 231 11.06 -3.19 -4.49
C ARG A 231 9.55 -2.94 -4.46
N LYS A 232 8.75 -4.00 -4.30
CA LYS A 232 7.27 -3.91 -4.18
C LYS A 232 6.84 -3.09 -2.97
N VAL A 233 7.49 -3.29 -1.82
CA VAL A 233 7.18 -2.52 -0.61
C VAL A 233 7.61 -1.06 -0.77
N HIS A 234 8.75 -0.81 -1.40
CA HIS A 234 9.21 0.56 -1.70
C HIS A 234 8.27 1.30 -2.65
N ALA A 235 7.81 0.64 -3.72
CA ALA A 235 6.80 1.18 -4.63
C ALA A 235 5.49 1.53 -3.90
N TRP A 236 5.02 0.64 -3.01
CA TRP A 236 3.87 0.91 -2.17
C TRP A 236 4.10 2.11 -1.23
N MET A 237 5.29 2.26 -0.65
CA MET A 237 5.64 3.43 0.18
C MET A 237 5.57 4.74 -0.62
N LYS A 238 6.07 4.74 -1.87
CA LYS A 238 5.95 5.90 -2.77
C LYS A 238 4.49 6.23 -3.07
N CYS A 239 3.65 5.23 -3.34
CA CYS A 239 2.20 5.43 -3.52
C CYS A 239 1.54 5.99 -2.27
N GLN A 240 1.94 5.54 -1.07
CA GLN A 240 1.41 6.11 0.17
C GLN A 240 1.85 7.55 0.40
N ALA A 241 3.10 7.89 0.10
CA ALA A 241 3.57 9.26 0.18
C ALA A 241 2.77 10.20 -0.76
N ALA A 242 2.47 9.77 -1.99
CA ALA A 242 1.58 10.50 -2.88
C ALA A 242 0.15 10.61 -2.31
N ALA A 243 -0.37 9.54 -1.70
CA ALA A 243 -1.68 9.57 -1.05
C ALA A 243 -1.76 10.59 0.10
N LEU A 244 -0.67 10.80 0.85
CA LEU A 244 -0.61 11.86 1.88
C LEU A 244 -0.83 13.25 1.27
N LEU A 245 -0.15 13.55 0.15
CA LEU A 245 -0.28 14.81 -0.56
C LEU A 245 -1.69 15.00 -1.12
N VAL A 246 -2.25 13.95 -1.69
CA VAL A 246 -3.62 13.92 -2.24
C VAL A 246 -4.67 14.12 -1.16
N ASN A 247 -4.55 13.44 -0.02
CA ASN A 247 -5.49 13.60 1.10
C ASN A 247 -5.46 15.05 1.62
N ARG A 248 -4.26 15.65 1.74
CA ARG A 248 -4.09 17.08 2.09
C ARG A 248 -4.78 18.00 1.08
N ALA A 249 -4.65 17.71 -0.22
CA ALA A 249 -5.23 18.49 -1.32
C ALA A 249 -6.65 18.05 -1.72
N SER A 250 -7.35 17.26 -0.88
CA SER A 250 -8.65 16.67 -1.26
C SER A 250 -9.75 17.72 -1.50
N ALA A 251 -9.73 18.84 -0.78
CA ALA A 251 -10.70 19.92 -0.93
C ALA A 251 -10.48 20.75 -2.23
N ALA A 252 -9.25 20.86 -2.69
CA ALA A 252 -8.89 21.55 -3.92
C ALA A 252 -7.56 21.01 -4.43
N ALA A 253 -7.57 20.46 -5.66
CA ALA A 253 -6.37 19.94 -6.29
C ALA A 253 -5.28 21.03 -6.34
N ASP A 254 -4.07 20.67 -5.92
CA ASP A 254 -2.89 21.54 -6.05
C ASP A 254 -1.81 20.89 -6.90
N ALA A 255 -0.92 21.73 -7.43
CA ALA A 255 0.14 21.32 -8.33
C ALA A 255 1.08 20.27 -7.70
N ALA A 256 1.33 20.35 -6.40
CA ALA A 256 2.27 19.46 -5.71
C ALA A 256 1.70 18.03 -5.63
N ALA A 257 0.45 17.87 -5.22
CA ALA A 257 -0.21 16.58 -5.18
C ALA A 257 -0.40 16.00 -6.58
N HIS A 258 -0.83 16.81 -7.55
CA HIS A 258 -0.99 16.39 -8.94
C HIS A 258 0.34 15.88 -9.53
N ASN A 259 1.40 16.67 -9.42
CA ASN A 259 2.71 16.32 -9.97
C ASN A 259 3.31 15.08 -9.31
N ALA A 260 3.12 14.90 -8.00
CA ALA A 260 3.55 13.70 -7.30
C ALA A 260 2.90 12.44 -7.88
N VAL A 261 1.58 12.47 -8.12
CA VAL A 261 0.86 11.34 -8.72
C VAL A 261 1.28 11.11 -10.17
N MET A 262 1.39 12.17 -10.98
CA MET A 262 1.83 12.09 -12.37
C MET A 262 3.27 11.61 -12.53
N LYS A 263 4.13 11.86 -11.53
CA LYS A 263 5.48 11.30 -11.49
C LYS A 263 5.43 9.78 -11.33
N LEU A 264 4.59 9.26 -10.43
CA LEU A 264 4.45 7.81 -10.22
C LEU A 264 3.80 7.12 -11.42
N ILE A 265 2.80 7.75 -12.05
CA ILE A 265 2.17 7.20 -13.28
C ILE A 265 3.18 7.06 -14.42
N ALA A 266 4.13 7.99 -14.54
CA ALA A 266 5.18 7.98 -15.57
C ALA A 266 6.45 7.21 -15.18
N ASP A 267 6.52 6.65 -13.97
CA ASP A 267 7.71 5.98 -13.47
C ASP A 267 7.77 4.54 -14.01
N GLU A 268 8.58 4.31 -15.05
CA GLU A 268 8.72 3.00 -15.71
C GLU A 268 9.41 1.95 -14.83
N ASP A 269 10.09 2.35 -13.76
CA ASP A 269 10.66 1.42 -12.77
C ASP A 269 9.58 0.81 -11.86
N LEU A 270 8.39 1.42 -11.81
CA LEU A 270 7.24 0.90 -11.09
C LEU A 270 6.49 -0.14 -11.92
N LYS A 271 5.99 -1.17 -11.22
CA LYS A 271 5.12 -2.16 -11.87
C LYS A 271 3.81 -1.51 -12.31
N LEU A 272 3.19 -2.08 -13.33
CA LEU A 272 1.91 -1.62 -13.86
C LEU A 272 0.83 -1.49 -12.77
N ASP A 273 0.75 -2.43 -11.83
CA ASP A 273 -0.17 -2.39 -10.68
C ASP A 273 0.05 -1.15 -9.79
N ASP A 274 1.31 -0.82 -9.49
CA ASP A 274 1.67 0.35 -8.67
C ASP A 274 1.32 1.67 -9.39
N ARG A 275 1.54 1.72 -10.72
CA ARG A 275 1.22 2.89 -11.57
C ARG A 275 -0.30 3.08 -11.69
N CYS A 276 -1.07 2.00 -11.83
CA CYS A 276 -2.54 2.02 -11.75
C CYS A 276 -3.02 2.48 -10.36
N GLN A 277 -2.40 1.98 -9.28
CA GLN A 277 -2.72 2.42 -7.92
C GLN A 277 -2.48 3.93 -7.75
N ALA A 278 -1.37 4.46 -8.30
CA ALA A 278 -1.12 5.90 -8.32
C ALA A 278 -2.18 6.66 -9.11
N ALA A 279 -2.57 6.19 -10.31
CA ALA A 279 -3.62 6.80 -11.13
C ALA A 279 -4.94 6.95 -10.36
N ARG A 280 -5.34 5.93 -9.61
CA ARG A 280 -6.55 5.96 -8.79
C ARG A 280 -6.56 7.07 -7.72
N LEU A 281 -5.39 7.56 -7.30
CA LEU A 281 -5.32 8.70 -6.38
C LEU A 281 -5.84 10.00 -6.99
N LEU A 282 -5.80 10.16 -8.32
CA LEU A 282 -6.33 11.35 -9.00
C LEU A 282 -7.84 11.52 -8.72
N ALA A 283 -8.58 10.41 -8.62
CA ALA A 283 -10.01 10.41 -8.32
C ALA A 283 -10.38 10.89 -6.90
N LYS A 284 -9.39 11.04 -6.02
CA LYS A 284 -9.59 11.59 -4.66
C LYS A 284 -9.41 13.11 -4.61
N MET A 285 -8.97 13.75 -5.69
CA MET A 285 -8.79 15.20 -5.76
C MET A 285 -9.96 15.87 -6.46
N HIS A 286 -10.32 17.07 -6.02
CA HIS A 286 -11.31 17.91 -6.67
C HIS A 286 -10.65 18.93 -7.61
N TYR A 287 -10.80 18.71 -8.92
CA TYR A 287 -10.25 19.58 -9.96
C TYR A 287 -11.27 20.65 -10.38
N ALA A 288 -11.14 21.86 -9.84
CA ALA A 288 -11.95 23.00 -10.26
C ALA A 288 -11.37 23.73 -11.49
N ALA A 289 -10.05 23.62 -11.68
CA ALA A 289 -9.27 24.18 -12.78
C ALA A 289 -7.98 23.35 -12.93
N ASP A 290 -7.22 23.59 -13.99
CA ASP A 290 -5.91 22.97 -14.19
C ASP A 290 -4.92 23.44 -13.11
N PRO A 291 -4.42 22.56 -12.21
CA PRO A 291 -3.37 22.90 -11.24
C PRO A 291 -2.00 23.17 -11.88
N GLY A 292 -1.88 23.13 -13.20
CA GLY A 292 -0.66 23.30 -13.97
C GLY A 292 -0.09 21.96 -14.39
N GLY A 293 -0.55 21.45 -15.54
CA GLY A 293 0.01 20.26 -16.16
C GLY A 293 -1.01 19.17 -16.51
N LEU A 294 -2.32 19.44 -16.47
CA LEU A 294 -3.32 18.41 -16.79
C LEU A 294 -3.18 17.83 -18.20
N SER A 295 -2.87 18.66 -19.21
CA SER A 295 -2.72 18.20 -20.59
C SER A 295 -1.58 17.18 -20.73
N ALA A 296 -0.39 17.50 -20.19
CA ALA A 296 0.72 16.54 -20.12
C ALA A 296 0.41 15.33 -19.22
N GLY A 297 -0.43 15.52 -18.20
CA GLY A 297 -0.95 14.44 -17.36
C GLY A 297 -1.86 13.49 -18.15
N LEU A 298 -2.67 14.00 -19.07
CA LEU A 298 -3.53 13.21 -19.94
C LEU A 298 -2.70 12.33 -20.89
N ASP A 299 -1.59 12.84 -21.43
CA ASP A 299 -0.68 12.03 -22.26
C ASP A 299 -0.14 10.83 -21.48
N LYS A 300 0.26 11.04 -20.23
CA LYS A 300 0.72 9.97 -19.32
C LYS A 300 -0.38 8.97 -18.99
N LEU A 301 -1.62 9.43 -18.82
CA LEU A 301 -2.78 8.55 -18.61
C LEU A 301 -3.12 7.74 -19.87
N GLY A 302 -3.02 8.34 -21.06
CA GLY A 302 -3.18 7.64 -22.33
C GLY A 302 -2.14 6.54 -22.52
N LEU A 303 -0.87 6.84 -22.22
CA LEU A 303 0.22 5.86 -22.21
C LEU A 303 -0.04 4.72 -21.22
N LEU A 304 -0.45 5.04 -19.99
CA LEU A 304 -0.80 4.02 -19.00
C LEU A 304 -1.99 3.16 -19.48
N ALA A 305 -3.02 3.77 -20.09
CA ALA A 305 -4.16 3.06 -20.65
C ALA A 305 -3.73 2.05 -21.73
N LEU A 306 -2.84 2.47 -22.64
CA LEU A 306 -2.30 1.60 -23.69
C LEU A 306 -1.49 0.44 -23.12
N GLN A 307 -0.67 0.69 -22.09
CA GLN A 307 0.11 -0.34 -21.40
C GLN A 307 -0.80 -1.35 -20.67
N VAL A 308 -1.85 -0.88 -20.00
CA VAL A 308 -2.88 -1.75 -19.40
C VAL A 308 -3.58 -2.58 -20.46
N ALA A 309 -4.03 -1.96 -21.55
CA ALA A 309 -4.76 -2.66 -22.60
C ALA A 309 -3.89 -3.70 -23.32
N THR A 310 -2.59 -3.43 -23.48
CA THR A 310 -1.63 -4.38 -24.05
C THR A 310 -1.39 -5.55 -23.11
N ALA A 311 -1.08 -5.30 -21.83
CA ALA A 311 -0.85 -6.38 -20.86
C ALA A 311 -2.08 -7.30 -20.68
N GLU A 312 -3.29 -6.73 -20.69
CA GLU A 312 -4.52 -7.51 -20.59
C GLU A 312 -4.88 -8.24 -21.88
N HIS A 313 -4.55 -7.67 -23.05
CA HIS A 313 -4.65 -8.37 -24.33
C HIS A 313 -3.75 -9.60 -24.36
N ASP A 314 -2.50 -9.48 -23.91
CA ASP A 314 -1.52 -10.57 -23.98
C ASP A 314 -1.94 -11.75 -23.09
N GLU A 315 -2.44 -11.47 -21.87
CA GLU A 315 -3.03 -12.49 -21.01
C GLU A 315 -4.29 -13.12 -21.65
N ALA A 316 -5.18 -12.30 -22.22
CA ALA A 316 -6.39 -12.82 -22.85
C ALA A 316 -6.06 -13.73 -24.04
N ALA A 317 -5.06 -13.37 -24.84
CA ALA A 317 -4.61 -14.17 -25.97
C ALA A 317 -3.92 -15.48 -25.53
N GLU A 318 -3.22 -15.49 -24.40
CA GLU A 318 -2.65 -16.71 -23.80
C GLU A 318 -3.77 -17.67 -23.36
N VAL A 319 -4.76 -17.16 -22.61
CA VAL A 319 -5.92 -17.96 -22.16
C VAL A 319 -6.73 -18.48 -23.34
N ASP A 320 -6.98 -17.65 -24.38
CA ASP A 320 -7.70 -18.07 -25.59
C ASP A 320 -6.97 -19.23 -26.31
N ARG A 321 -5.64 -19.15 -26.40
CA ARG A 321 -4.82 -20.20 -27.00
C ARG A 321 -4.87 -21.51 -26.20
N GLU A 322 -4.74 -21.45 -24.87
CA GLU A 322 -4.81 -22.63 -24.01
C GLU A 322 -6.18 -23.31 -24.09
N LEU A 323 -7.27 -22.53 -24.22
CA LEU A 323 -8.61 -23.08 -24.41
C LEU A 323 -8.76 -23.81 -25.75
N LEU A 324 -8.11 -23.33 -26.81
CA LEU A 324 -8.11 -23.98 -28.12
C LEU A 324 -7.24 -25.26 -28.13
N GLU A 325 -6.04 -25.21 -27.54
CA GLU A 325 -5.13 -26.36 -27.47
C GLU A 325 -5.68 -27.49 -26.58
N GLY A 326 -6.29 -27.13 -25.43
CA GLY A 326 -6.92 -28.11 -24.54
C GLY A 326 -8.11 -28.84 -25.16
N ALA A 327 -8.74 -28.27 -26.20
CA ALA A 327 -9.82 -28.92 -26.93
C ALA A 327 -9.31 -30.02 -27.89
N GLU A 328 -8.06 -29.94 -28.36
CA GLU A 328 -7.50 -30.92 -29.30
C GLU A 328 -7.08 -32.23 -28.58
N ASP A 329 -6.58 -32.15 -27.34
CA ASP A 329 -6.11 -33.33 -26.60
C ASP A 329 -7.25 -34.17 -25.99
N PHE A 330 -8.46 -33.60 -25.88
CA PHE A 330 -9.68 -34.35 -25.55
C PHE A 330 -10.40 -34.97 -26.78
N GLY A 331 -10.01 -34.59 -28.00
CA GLY A 331 -10.66 -35.02 -29.25
C GLY A 331 -10.01 -36.20 -29.99
N GLY A 332 -8.79 -36.61 -29.60
CA GLY A 332 -7.95 -37.57 -30.34
C GLY A 332 -8.02 -39.05 -29.92
N GLY A 333 -8.82 -39.40 -28.90
CA GLY A 333 -8.91 -40.75 -28.35
C GLY A 333 -9.81 -41.73 -29.12
N ARG A 334 -9.67 -41.84 -30.45
CA ARG A 334 -10.27 -42.96 -31.20
C ARG A 334 -9.38 -44.20 -31.12
N GLY A 335 -9.56 -44.99 -30.05
CA GLY A 335 -9.24 -46.42 -30.07
C GLY A 335 -8.26 -46.90 -29.00
N GLY A 336 -8.79 -47.21 -27.81
CA GLY A 336 -8.04 -47.96 -26.81
C GLY A 336 -8.93 -48.34 -25.63
N MET A 337 -9.47 -49.55 -25.66
CA MET A 337 -10.26 -50.12 -24.58
C MET A 337 -9.55 -50.01 -23.22
N GLY A 338 -10.31 -49.63 -22.18
CA GLY A 338 -10.04 -50.10 -20.82
C GLY A 338 -9.65 -49.04 -19.80
N PHE A 339 -10.60 -48.19 -19.39
CA PHE A 339 -10.63 -47.69 -18.02
C PHE A 339 -12.03 -47.91 -17.46
N SER A 340 -12.18 -49.03 -16.77
CA SER A 340 -12.25 -49.07 -15.32
C SER A 340 -13.62 -48.60 -14.80
N MET A 341 -14.63 -49.41 -15.13
CA MET A 341 -15.71 -49.72 -14.20
C MET A 341 -15.06 -50.25 -12.91
N GLY A 342 -14.90 -49.38 -11.92
CA GLY A 342 -14.10 -49.71 -10.75
C GLY A 342 -14.30 -48.77 -9.58
N ARG A 343 -15.41 -48.99 -8.89
CA ARG A 343 -15.52 -48.98 -7.42
C ARG A 343 -15.94 -47.66 -6.76
N GLY A 344 -17.20 -47.70 -6.33
CA GLY A 344 -17.88 -46.69 -5.51
C GLY A 344 -17.07 -46.16 -4.32
N GLY A 345 -17.21 -44.85 -4.13
CA GLY A 345 -16.93 -44.13 -2.90
C GLY A 345 -18.02 -43.08 -2.76
N PHE A 346 -19.05 -43.40 -1.99
CA PHE A 346 -20.10 -42.49 -1.56
C PHE A 346 -19.47 -41.35 -0.75
N GLY A 347 -19.80 -40.11 -1.13
CA GLY A 347 -19.89 -38.99 -0.18
C GLY A 347 -18.66 -38.13 -0.03
N GLU A 348 -18.44 -37.22 -0.98
CA GLU A 348 -18.11 -35.84 -0.64
C GLU A 348 -18.52 -34.97 -1.83
N LEU A 349 -19.48 -34.07 -1.62
CA LEU A 349 -19.87 -33.00 -2.54
C LEU A 349 -18.73 -31.97 -2.60
N GLY A 350 -17.54 -32.41 -3.04
CA GLY A 350 -16.47 -31.52 -3.44
C GLY A 350 -16.92 -30.87 -4.72
N ALA A 351 -17.11 -29.55 -4.69
CA ALA A 351 -17.18 -28.76 -5.90
C ALA A 351 -16.01 -29.19 -6.79
N GLU A 352 -16.30 -29.77 -7.95
CA GLU A 352 -15.28 -30.00 -8.98
C GLU A 352 -14.61 -28.64 -9.18
N GLU A 353 -13.38 -28.51 -8.67
CA GLU A 353 -12.58 -27.32 -8.91
C GLU A 353 -12.45 -27.25 -10.43
N GLU A 354 -13.08 -26.25 -11.03
CA GLU A 354 -12.94 -25.96 -12.45
C GLU A 354 -11.48 -25.56 -12.68
N THR A 355 -10.63 -26.56 -12.93
CA THR A 355 -9.17 -26.47 -13.06
C THR A 355 -8.70 -25.96 -14.44
N GLY A 356 -9.62 -25.52 -15.29
CA GLY A 356 -9.28 -24.91 -16.57
C GLY A 356 -8.62 -23.53 -16.40
N PRO A 357 -7.87 -23.06 -17.40
CA PRO A 357 -7.33 -21.71 -17.40
C PRO A 357 -8.46 -20.68 -17.32
N ARG A 358 -8.29 -19.67 -16.47
CA ARG A 358 -9.30 -18.63 -16.22
C ARG A 358 -8.69 -17.26 -16.33
N TYR A 359 -9.27 -16.46 -17.22
CA TYR A 359 -8.93 -15.06 -17.30
C TYR A 359 -9.33 -14.30 -16.02
N GLU A 360 -8.40 -13.56 -15.43
CA GLU A 360 -8.60 -12.89 -14.14
C GLU A 360 -9.43 -11.59 -14.27
N LYS A 361 -10.76 -11.72 -14.46
CA LYS A 361 -11.70 -10.58 -14.60
C LYS A 361 -11.53 -9.48 -13.53
N ARG A 362 -11.20 -9.87 -12.28
CA ARG A 362 -10.99 -8.92 -11.17
C ARG A 362 -9.74 -8.06 -11.35
N ARG A 363 -8.66 -8.63 -11.92
CA ARG A 363 -7.42 -7.91 -12.18
C ARG A 363 -7.63 -6.88 -13.29
N PHE A 364 -8.24 -7.30 -14.39
CA PHE A 364 -8.66 -6.42 -15.49
C PHE A 364 -9.45 -5.21 -14.98
N LEU A 365 -10.55 -5.47 -14.24
CA LEU A 365 -11.42 -4.40 -13.73
C LEU A 365 -10.67 -3.48 -12.78
N ARG A 366 -9.70 -3.98 -12.00
CA ARG A 366 -8.88 -3.14 -11.12
C ARG A 366 -8.01 -2.18 -11.94
N TYR A 367 -7.33 -2.65 -12.98
CA TYR A 367 -6.45 -1.80 -13.80
C TYR A 367 -7.25 -0.79 -14.63
N VAL A 368 -8.22 -1.26 -15.40
CA VAL A 368 -8.99 -0.40 -16.29
C VAL A 368 -9.79 0.64 -15.51
N ASN A 369 -10.44 0.26 -14.41
CA ASN A 369 -11.16 1.26 -13.59
C ASN A 369 -10.21 2.27 -12.95
N SER A 370 -8.96 1.91 -12.63
CA SER A 370 -8.01 2.88 -12.09
C SER A 370 -7.68 3.99 -13.10
N VAL A 371 -7.57 3.64 -14.39
CA VAL A 371 -7.36 4.60 -15.48
C VAL A 371 -8.65 5.38 -15.78
N VAL A 372 -9.79 4.70 -15.86
CA VAL A 372 -11.10 5.34 -16.09
C VAL A 372 -11.42 6.37 -14.99
N ASP A 373 -11.25 5.99 -13.71
CA ASP A 373 -11.46 6.88 -12.56
C ASP A 373 -10.52 8.09 -12.63
N ALA A 374 -9.25 7.88 -13.00
CA ALA A 374 -8.27 8.94 -13.16
C ALA A 374 -8.64 9.94 -14.26
N VAL A 375 -9.00 9.44 -15.44
CA VAL A 375 -9.39 10.27 -16.59
C VAL A 375 -10.67 11.05 -16.27
N ASN A 376 -11.68 10.39 -15.70
CA ASN A 376 -12.92 11.05 -15.27
C ASN A 376 -12.67 12.16 -14.24
N ALA A 377 -11.72 11.97 -13.33
CA ALA A 377 -11.41 12.96 -12.29
C ALA A 377 -10.80 14.25 -12.86
N VAL A 378 -9.92 14.14 -13.87
CA VAL A 378 -9.25 15.30 -14.47
C VAL A 378 -10.08 15.96 -15.57
N ASN A 379 -10.97 15.21 -16.22
CA ASN A 379 -11.74 15.66 -17.39
C ASN A 379 -12.44 17.03 -17.22
N PRO A 380 -13.15 17.31 -16.10
CA PRO A 380 -13.86 18.57 -15.94
C PRO A 380 -12.96 19.82 -15.97
N ALA A 381 -11.67 19.66 -15.65
CA ALA A 381 -10.70 20.76 -15.58
C ALA A 381 -9.80 20.87 -16.82
N LEU A 382 -9.94 19.96 -17.79
CA LEU A 382 -9.21 19.98 -19.06
C LEU A 382 -9.69 21.08 -20.00
N SER A 383 -8.85 21.44 -20.97
CA SER A 383 -9.26 22.26 -22.12
C SER A 383 -10.32 21.53 -22.95
N PRO A 384 -11.18 22.23 -23.73
CA PRO A 384 -12.20 21.55 -24.56
C PRO A 384 -11.62 20.52 -25.53
N GLU A 385 -10.42 20.77 -26.06
CA GLU A 385 -9.71 19.83 -26.93
C GLU A 385 -9.28 18.58 -26.15
N ASP A 386 -8.67 18.76 -24.98
CA ASP A 386 -8.23 17.64 -24.15
C ASP A 386 -9.42 16.87 -23.54
N GLN A 387 -10.55 17.53 -23.28
CA GLN A 387 -11.80 16.87 -22.89
C GLN A 387 -12.28 15.89 -23.96
N GLN A 388 -12.17 16.28 -25.23
CA GLN A 388 -12.50 15.40 -26.35
C GLN A 388 -11.56 14.20 -26.43
N ARG A 389 -10.25 14.41 -26.22
CA ARG A 389 -9.25 13.32 -26.14
C ARG A 389 -9.55 12.35 -25.00
N ALA A 390 -9.81 12.88 -23.81
CA ALA A 390 -10.21 12.11 -22.63
C ALA A 390 -11.50 11.29 -22.87
N GLN A 391 -12.53 11.90 -23.46
CA GLN A 391 -13.78 11.20 -23.78
C GLN A 391 -13.56 10.09 -24.81
N THR A 392 -12.69 10.31 -25.80
CA THR A 392 -12.37 9.31 -26.82
C THR A 392 -11.67 8.10 -26.19
N LEU A 393 -10.75 8.34 -25.26
CA LEU A 393 -10.09 7.29 -24.47
C LEU A 393 -11.09 6.49 -23.63
N LEU A 394 -12.02 7.16 -22.95
CA LEU A 394 -13.05 6.51 -22.11
C LEU A 394 -13.98 5.63 -22.94
N GLU A 395 -14.47 6.11 -24.09
CA GLU A 395 -15.33 5.32 -24.97
C GLU A 395 -14.60 4.12 -25.59
N ALA A 396 -13.27 4.20 -25.78
CA ALA A 396 -12.48 3.06 -26.24
C ALA A 396 -12.41 1.91 -25.22
N MET A 397 -12.40 2.20 -23.91
CA MET A 397 -12.33 1.18 -22.84
C MET A 397 -13.69 0.61 -22.43
N LYS A 398 -14.75 1.40 -22.58
CA LYS A 398 -16.10 1.11 -22.07
C LYS A 398 -16.72 -0.21 -22.55
N PRO A 399 -16.61 -0.64 -23.82
CA PRO A 399 -17.17 -1.91 -24.26
C PRO A 399 -16.64 -3.10 -23.45
N ALA A 400 -15.32 -3.18 -23.26
CA ALA A 400 -14.69 -4.27 -22.51
C ALA A 400 -15.07 -4.24 -21.02
N VAL A 401 -15.11 -3.05 -20.39
CA VAL A 401 -15.57 -2.90 -19.00
C VAL A 401 -17.00 -3.44 -18.83
N ASN A 402 -17.90 -3.13 -19.76
CA ASN A 402 -19.28 -3.61 -19.71
C ASN A 402 -19.37 -5.13 -19.81
N VAL A 403 -18.64 -5.75 -20.74
CA VAL A 403 -18.61 -7.21 -20.93
C VAL A 403 -17.99 -7.91 -19.72
N VAL A 404 -16.83 -7.46 -19.24
CA VAL A 404 -16.12 -8.09 -18.11
C VAL A 404 -16.88 -7.93 -16.78
N SER A 405 -17.64 -6.84 -16.63
CA SER A 405 -18.47 -6.62 -15.44
C SER A 405 -19.76 -7.44 -15.43
N ASP A 406 -20.21 -7.95 -16.59
CA ASP A 406 -21.38 -8.81 -16.67
C ASP A 406 -21.04 -10.22 -16.17
N ARG A 407 -21.66 -10.60 -15.04
CA ARG A 407 -21.51 -11.93 -14.45
C ARG A 407 -22.02 -13.05 -15.35
N LYS A 408 -22.80 -12.74 -16.38
CA LYS A 408 -23.37 -13.68 -17.34
C LYS A 408 -22.58 -13.77 -18.63
N ALA A 409 -21.58 -12.90 -18.85
CA ALA A 409 -20.76 -12.96 -20.05
C ALA A 409 -19.97 -14.26 -20.10
N LEU A 410 -19.95 -14.89 -21.26
CA LEU A 410 -19.13 -16.07 -21.51
C LEU A 410 -17.66 -15.67 -21.51
N ASP A 411 -16.77 -16.59 -21.15
CA ASP A 411 -15.34 -16.27 -21.11
C ASP A 411 -14.80 -15.91 -22.49
N VAL A 412 -15.28 -16.54 -23.57
CA VAL A 412 -14.95 -16.17 -24.96
C VAL A 412 -15.35 -14.74 -25.32
N ASP A 413 -16.50 -14.26 -24.83
CA ASP A 413 -16.94 -12.88 -25.06
C ASP A 413 -16.04 -11.89 -24.31
N VAL A 414 -15.63 -12.27 -23.09
CA VAL A 414 -14.70 -11.48 -22.27
C VAL A 414 -13.34 -11.38 -22.96
N LEU A 415 -12.75 -12.50 -23.40
CA LEU A 415 -11.46 -12.52 -24.08
C LEU A 415 -11.49 -11.66 -25.35
N ALA A 416 -12.53 -11.84 -26.18
CA ALA A 416 -12.71 -11.05 -27.41
C ALA A 416 -12.82 -9.54 -27.12
N ALA A 417 -13.60 -9.15 -26.09
CA ALA A 417 -13.76 -7.75 -25.74
C ALA A 417 -12.47 -7.13 -25.20
N VAL A 418 -11.69 -7.86 -24.40
CA VAL A 418 -10.38 -7.42 -23.89
C VAL A 418 -9.40 -7.22 -25.04
N MET A 419 -9.34 -8.16 -26.00
CA MET A 419 -8.47 -8.04 -27.16
C MET A 419 -8.82 -6.82 -28.03
N GLN A 420 -10.12 -6.60 -28.30
CA GLN A 420 -10.59 -5.43 -29.06
C GLN A 420 -10.32 -4.09 -28.35
N MET A 421 -10.31 -4.08 -27.02
CA MET A 421 -10.01 -2.87 -26.23
C MET A 421 -8.62 -2.32 -26.54
N ARG A 422 -7.62 -3.20 -26.71
CA ARG A 422 -6.25 -2.78 -27.03
C ARG A 422 -6.19 -1.94 -28.30
N ASP A 423 -6.81 -2.41 -29.37
CA ASP A 423 -6.79 -1.70 -30.65
C ASP A 423 -7.56 -0.38 -30.57
N ALA A 424 -8.70 -0.38 -29.89
CA ALA A 424 -9.48 0.84 -29.67
C ALA A 424 -8.68 1.89 -28.88
N VAL A 425 -8.01 1.49 -27.79
CA VAL A 425 -7.17 2.38 -26.97
C VAL A 425 -5.95 2.85 -27.76
N LYS A 426 -5.29 1.97 -28.51
CA LYS A 426 -4.15 2.32 -29.36
C LYS A 426 -4.54 3.38 -30.40
N ASN A 427 -5.66 3.19 -31.09
CA ASN A 427 -6.16 4.14 -32.08
C ASN A 427 -6.56 5.47 -31.45
N ALA A 428 -7.16 5.46 -30.26
CA ALA A 428 -7.47 6.67 -29.52
C ALA A 428 -6.17 7.44 -29.22
N VAL A 429 -5.19 6.81 -28.55
CA VAL A 429 -3.93 7.45 -28.15
C VAL A 429 -3.14 7.94 -29.36
N ALA A 430 -3.07 7.16 -30.45
CA ALA A 430 -2.36 7.54 -31.68
C ALA A 430 -2.89 8.84 -32.31
N ALA A 431 -4.15 9.19 -32.08
CA ALA A 431 -4.76 10.38 -32.68
C ALA A 431 -4.19 11.69 -32.11
N TRP A 432 -3.65 11.70 -30.89
CA TRP A 432 -3.02 12.88 -30.28
C TRP A 432 -1.57 12.67 -29.85
N ASN A 433 -1.11 11.42 -29.75
CA ASN A 433 0.27 11.07 -29.45
C ASN A 433 0.71 9.90 -30.36
N PRO A 434 1.10 10.20 -31.62
CA PRO A 434 1.46 9.16 -32.58
C PRO A 434 2.71 8.36 -32.18
N ASP A 435 3.68 9.00 -31.53
CA ASP A 435 4.92 8.37 -31.09
C ASP A 435 4.67 7.32 -30.00
N ALA A 436 3.69 7.57 -29.12
CA ALA A 436 3.26 6.62 -28.09
C ALA A 436 2.64 5.33 -28.64
N ALA A 437 2.07 5.39 -29.85
CA ALA A 437 1.38 4.26 -30.48
C ALA A 437 2.27 3.47 -31.45
N ALA A 438 3.49 3.94 -31.70
CA ALA A 438 4.47 3.16 -32.43
C ALA A 438 4.70 1.84 -31.68
N PRO A 439 4.74 0.68 -32.38
CA PRO A 439 5.19 -0.54 -31.73
C PRO A 439 6.55 -0.22 -31.12
N ALA A 440 6.73 -0.47 -29.82
CA ALA A 440 8.07 -0.52 -29.27
C ALA A 440 8.84 -1.46 -30.19
N GLU A 441 9.90 -0.97 -30.84
CA GLU A 441 10.77 -1.83 -31.62
C GLU A 441 11.21 -2.92 -30.65
N GLU A 442 10.59 -4.09 -30.75
CA GLU A 442 11.01 -5.27 -30.02
C GLU A 442 12.45 -5.45 -30.45
N ASN A 443 13.39 -5.09 -29.58
CA ASN A 443 14.77 -5.52 -29.70
C ASN A 443 14.75 -7.03 -29.48
N VAL A 444 14.37 -7.78 -30.53
CA VAL A 444 14.31 -9.24 -30.57
C VAL A 444 15.70 -9.87 -30.34
N GLU A 445 16.77 -9.06 -30.28
CA GLU A 445 18.14 -9.57 -30.14
C GLU A 445 18.53 -10.07 -28.73
N ASP A 446 17.78 -9.77 -27.64
CA ASP A 446 18.24 -10.11 -26.27
C ASP A 446 17.41 -11.17 -25.52
N ALA A 447 16.37 -11.76 -26.12
CA ALA A 447 15.57 -12.80 -25.46
C ALA A 447 16.26 -14.20 -25.37
N PHE A 448 17.50 -14.33 -25.86
CA PHE A 448 18.29 -15.57 -25.79
C PHE A 448 19.66 -15.43 -25.08
N GLY A 449 19.88 -14.35 -24.32
CA GLY A 449 21.20 -14.03 -23.77
C GLY A 449 21.26 -13.57 -22.31
N GLN A 450 20.97 -14.47 -21.35
CA GLN A 450 21.62 -14.66 -20.02
C GLN A 450 20.66 -15.00 -18.88
#